data_AF-A0A2A4QQV0-F1
#
_entry.id   AF-A0A2A4QQV0-F1
#
_cell.length_a   1.000
_cell.length_b   1.000
_cell.length_c   1.000
_cell.angle_alpha   90.00
_cell.angle_beta   90.00
_cell.angle_gamma   90.00
#
_symmetry.space_group_name_H-M   'P 1'
#
loop_
_entity.id
_entity.type
_entity.pdbx_description
1 polymer ?
#
loop_
_entity_poly.entity_id
_entity_poly.type
_entity_poly.pdbx_seq_one_letter_code
_entity_poly.pdbx_strand_id
1 'polypeptide(L)'
;MTSTSVAANAQSDSTDMKEVDIPFSEYTEEIYNPETETKNTSYNYSNKWDFDGDEKNDSLLFIGNGGAHTYFYLQLTLSSDGIKRDFPNVQLDMPYPDSLESLKKWGKHSGVQLVVDDLDLDGISEIYLNFDNPFGAISAEWNKKGIKSKYVVIDFKNGKLIIKDYN
;
A
#
# COMPACT_ATOMS: atom_id res chain seq x y z
N MET A 1 -70.96 5.83 1.31
CA MET A 1 -69.52 6.10 1.40
C MET A 1 -68.81 4.75 1.44
N THR A 2 -68.24 4.32 0.33
CA THR A 2 -67.49 3.06 0.21
C THR A 2 -66.02 3.42 0.08
N SER A 3 -65.23 3.09 1.10
CA SER A 3 -63.78 3.28 1.10
C SER A 3 -63.14 2.04 0.46
N THR A 4 -62.43 2.23 -0.66
CA THR A 4 -61.65 1.18 -1.31
C THR A 4 -60.20 1.35 -0.89
N SER A 5 -59.68 0.41 -0.10
CA SER A 5 -58.26 0.37 0.26
C SER A 5 -57.45 -0.16 -0.92
N VAL A 6 -56.56 0.66 -1.48
CA VAL A 6 -55.55 0.21 -2.45
C VAL A 6 -54.38 -0.34 -1.66
N ALA A 7 -54.15 -1.66 -1.74
CA ALA A 7 -52.95 -2.28 -1.21
C ALA A 7 -51.76 -1.89 -2.10
N ALA A 8 -50.76 -1.23 -1.51
CA ALA A 8 -49.49 -0.99 -2.16
C ALA A 8 -48.71 -2.30 -2.24
N ASN A 9 -48.55 -2.85 -3.44
CA ASN A 9 -47.56 -3.90 -3.70
C ASN A 9 -46.18 -3.26 -3.64
N ALA A 10 -45.46 -3.50 -2.54
CA ALA A 10 -44.03 -3.28 -2.49
C ALA A 10 -43.37 -4.34 -3.39
N GLN A 11 -42.89 -3.92 -4.55
CA GLN A 11 -42.04 -4.73 -5.41
C GLN A 11 -40.70 -4.90 -4.69
N SER A 12 -40.44 -6.09 -4.16
CA SER A 12 -39.12 -6.44 -3.64
C SER A 12 -38.17 -6.63 -4.81
N ASP A 13 -37.45 -5.58 -5.19
CA ASP A 13 -36.25 -5.73 -6.01
C ASP A 13 -35.20 -6.47 -5.16
N SER A 14 -35.22 -7.79 -5.21
CA SER A 14 -34.07 -8.60 -4.83
C SER A 14 -33.05 -8.47 -5.95
N THR A 15 -32.32 -7.36 -5.97
CA THR A 15 -31.08 -7.29 -6.75
C THR A 15 -30.13 -8.33 -6.16
N ASP A 16 -29.83 -9.38 -6.92
CA ASP A 16 -28.72 -10.29 -6.65
C ASP A 16 -27.45 -9.45 -6.46
N MET A 17 -27.10 -9.18 -5.21
CA MET A 17 -25.84 -8.54 -4.87
C MET A 17 -24.75 -9.57 -5.16
N LYS A 18 -24.10 -9.43 -6.31
CA LYS A 18 -22.86 -10.16 -6.56
C LYS A 18 -21.86 -9.72 -5.51
N GLU A 19 -21.35 -10.69 -4.76
CA GLU A 19 -20.24 -10.49 -3.85
C GLU A 19 -19.08 -9.90 -4.66
N VAL A 20 -18.61 -8.72 -4.23
CA VAL A 20 -17.48 -8.04 -4.88
C VAL A 20 -16.22 -8.52 -4.18
N ASP A 21 -15.40 -9.28 -4.88
CA ASP A 21 -14.09 -9.67 -4.39
C ASP A 21 -13.20 -8.43 -4.28
N ILE A 22 -12.82 -8.08 -3.05
CA ILE A 22 -11.83 -7.05 -2.78
C ILE A 22 -10.44 -7.69 -2.97
N PRO A 23 -9.61 -7.20 -3.90
CA PRO A 23 -8.26 -7.73 -4.10
C PRO A 23 -7.45 -7.69 -2.80
N PHE A 24 -6.67 -8.75 -2.56
CA PHE A 24 -5.75 -8.84 -1.42
C PHE A 24 -6.44 -8.72 -0.05
N SER A 25 -7.74 -9.00 0.04
CA SER A 25 -8.52 -8.93 1.28
C SER A 25 -7.99 -9.87 2.37
N GLU A 26 -7.33 -10.97 2.02
CA GLU A 26 -6.66 -11.88 2.95
C GLU A 26 -5.48 -11.23 3.71
N TYR A 27 -4.97 -10.10 3.23
CA TYR A 27 -3.92 -9.32 3.88
C TYR A 27 -4.46 -8.12 4.67
N THR A 28 -5.78 -7.95 4.75
CA THR A 28 -6.37 -6.81 5.46
C THR A 28 -6.31 -6.99 6.96
N GLU A 29 -5.96 -5.92 7.67
CA GLU A 29 -6.03 -5.84 9.13
C GLU A 29 -6.53 -4.46 9.59
N GLU A 30 -7.06 -4.40 10.80
CA GLU A 30 -7.55 -3.16 11.41
C GLU A 30 -6.56 -2.66 12.46
N ILE A 31 -5.97 -1.49 12.22
CA ILE A 31 -5.00 -0.86 13.12
C ILE A 31 -5.67 0.31 13.84
N TYR A 32 -5.59 0.31 15.17
CA TYR A 32 -6.10 1.42 15.97
C TYR A 32 -5.18 2.63 15.88
N ASN A 33 -5.73 3.77 15.45
CA ASN A 33 -5.06 5.06 15.48
C ASN A 33 -5.49 5.82 16.76
N PRO A 34 -4.59 6.03 17.73
CA PRO A 34 -4.92 6.73 18.97
C PRO A 34 -5.13 8.24 18.80
N GLU A 35 -4.63 8.85 17.73
CA GLU A 35 -4.79 10.29 17.48
C GLU A 35 -6.20 10.62 17.00
N THR A 36 -6.79 9.72 16.22
CA THR A 36 -8.15 9.88 15.66
C THR A 36 -9.19 9.04 16.40
N GLU A 37 -8.78 8.15 17.31
CA GLU A 37 -9.63 7.17 17.99
C GLU A 37 -10.41 6.25 17.03
N THR A 38 -9.84 5.98 15.85
CA THR A 38 -10.45 5.14 14.80
C THR A 38 -9.67 3.85 14.58
N LYS A 39 -10.33 2.85 13.99
CA LYS A 39 -9.65 1.70 13.38
C LYS A 39 -9.50 1.99 11.89
N ASN A 40 -8.28 1.82 11.40
CA ASN A 40 -7.90 2.06 10.03
C ASN A 40 -7.63 0.73 9.36
N THR A 41 -8.41 0.42 8.33
CA THR A 41 -8.12 -0.70 7.43
C THR A 41 -6.73 -0.51 6.84
N SER A 42 -5.93 -1.56 6.88
CA SER A 42 -4.51 -1.58 6.50
C SER A 42 -4.20 -2.90 5.78
N TYR A 43 -3.10 -2.96 5.02
CA TYR A 43 -2.64 -4.18 4.35
C TYR A 43 -1.30 -4.64 4.93
N ASN A 44 -1.29 -5.85 5.48
CA ASN A 44 -0.13 -6.45 6.11
C ASN A 44 0.48 -7.53 5.21
N TYR A 45 1.63 -7.21 4.63
CA TYR A 45 2.43 -8.13 3.82
C TYR A 45 3.68 -8.62 4.56
N SER A 46 3.68 -8.56 5.89
CA SER A 46 4.78 -9.04 6.71
C SER A 46 5.04 -10.53 6.51
N ASN A 47 6.28 -10.94 6.80
CA ASN A 47 6.74 -12.32 6.72
C ASN A 47 6.82 -12.89 5.30
N LYS A 48 7.00 -12.05 4.29
CA LYS A 48 7.11 -12.46 2.87
C LYS A 48 8.48 -12.31 2.25
N TRP A 49 9.21 -11.25 2.62
CA TRP A 49 10.48 -10.89 2.00
C TRP A 49 11.52 -10.58 3.07
N ASP A 50 12.77 -10.89 2.77
CA ASP A 50 13.97 -10.47 3.48
C ASP A 50 14.59 -9.32 2.68
N PHE A 51 14.56 -8.11 3.24
CA PHE A 51 15.02 -6.89 2.57
C PHE A 51 16.47 -6.55 2.90
N ASP A 52 17.10 -7.19 3.89
CA ASP A 52 18.46 -6.86 4.32
C ASP A 52 19.45 -8.03 4.34
N GLY A 53 18.99 -9.22 3.95
CA GLY A 53 19.79 -10.43 3.73
C GLY A 53 20.14 -11.17 5.01
N ASP A 54 19.34 -11.02 6.08
CA ASP A 54 19.58 -11.71 7.36
C ASP A 54 18.95 -13.12 7.47
N GLU A 55 18.38 -13.62 6.37
CA GLU A 55 17.65 -14.88 6.22
C GLU A 55 16.34 -14.94 7.01
N LYS A 56 15.81 -13.80 7.48
CA LYS A 56 14.49 -13.72 8.12
C LYS A 56 13.63 -12.69 7.41
N ASN A 57 12.36 -13.04 7.26
CA ASN A 57 11.41 -12.14 6.63
C ASN A 57 11.06 -10.95 7.52
N ASP A 58 10.89 -9.81 6.88
CA ASP A 58 10.63 -8.51 7.49
C ASP A 58 9.13 -8.20 7.60
N SER A 59 8.83 -7.09 8.28
CA SER A 59 7.48 -6.54 8.35
C SER A 59 7.28 -5.43 7.33
N LEU A 60 6.30 -5.61 6.45
CA LEU A 60 5.87 -4.66 5.43
C LEU A 60 4.38 -4.37 5.62
N LEU A 61 4.05 -3.15 6.03
CA LEU A 61 2.70 -2.78 6.39
C LEU A 61 2.30 -1.49 5.67
N PHE A 62 1.10 -1.48 5.09
CA PHE A 62 0.50 -0.30 4.48
C PHE A 62 -0.67 0.17 5.34
N ILE A 63 -0.45 1.24 6.11
CA ILE A 63 -1.38 1.73 7.12
C ILE A 63 -2.34 2.72 6.49
N GLY A 64 -3.64 2.44 6.56
CA GLY A 64 -4.66 3.35 6.07
C GLY A 64 -4.73 4.63 6.90
N ASN A 65 -5.02 5.75 6.24
CA ASN A 65 -5.18 7.05 6.91
C ASN A 65 -6.56 7.24 7.57
N GLY A 66 -7.50 6.29 7.44
CA GLY A 66 -8.83 6.35 8.03
C GLY A 66 -9.82 7.31 7.33
N GLY A 67 -9.45 7.86 6.16
CA GLY A 67 -10.31 8.73 5.37
C GLY A 67 -11.33 7.97 4.51
N ALA A 68 -12.41 8.64 4.10
CA ALA A 68 -13.43 8.07 3.22
C ALA A 68 -12.88 7.62 1.85
N HIS A 69 -11.88 8.33 1.34
CA HIS A 69 -10.95 7.82 0.32
C HIS A 69 -9.65 7.50 1.05
N THR A 70 -9.49 6.23 1.43
CA THR A 70 -8.34 5.79 2.22
C THR A 70 -7.10 5.75 1.34
N TYR A 71 -6.04 6.41 1.80
CA TYR A 71 -4.68 6.22 1.27
C TYR A 71 -3.84 5.53 2.33
N PHE A 72 -2.83 4.81 1.87
CA PHE A 72 -2.01 3.95 2.71
C PHE A 72 -0.55 4.38 2.66
N TYR A 73 0.05 4.57 3.83
CA TYR A 73 1.49 4.81 3.92
C TYR A 73 2.25 3.56 4.33
N LEU A 74 3.48 3.44 3.84
CA LEU A 74 4.37 2.33 4.19
C LEU A 74 4.94 2.50 5.61
N GLN A 75 4.85 1.43 6.40
CA GLN A 75 5.67 1.16 7.58
C GLN A 75 6.49 -0.09 7.31
N LEU A 76 7.81 -0.01 7.54
CA LEU A 76 8.74 -1.11 7.38
C LEU A 76 9.48 -1.38 8.70
N THR A 77 9.64 -2.65 9.07
CA THR A 77 10.50 -3.06 10.19
C THR A 77 11.37 -4.23 9.75
N LEU A 78 12.69 -4.05 9.81
CA LEU A 78 13.64 -5.12 9.54
C LEU A 78 13.75 -6.06 10.73
N SER A 79 13.90 -7.35 10.45
CA SER A 79 14.14 -8.41 11.41
C SER A 79 15.47 -8.21 12.18
N SER A 80 16.48 -7.65 11.52
CA SER A 80 17.85 -7.51 12.05
C SER A 80 17.97 -6.43 13.14
N ASP A 81 17.18 -5.36 13.05
CA ASP A 81 17.25 -4.23 13.97
C ASP A 81 15.95 -3.91 14.72
N GLY A 82 14.80 -4.41 14.26
CA GLY A 82 13.50 -4.16 14.86
C GLY A 82 13.07 -2.69 14.81
N ILE A 83 13.74 -1.85 14.03
CA ILE A 83 13.46 -0.41 13.95
C ILE A 83 12.31 -0.18 12.97
N LYS A 84 11.22 0.40 13.49
CA LYS A 84 10.10 0.87 12.66
C LYS A 84 10.50 2.10 11.87
N ARG A 85 10.23 2.06 10.57
CA ARG A 85 10.48 3.14 9.61
C ARG A 85 9.17 3.50 8.94
N ASP A 86 8.64 4.68 9.27
CA ASP A 86 7.41 5.20 8.70
C ASP A 86 7.69 6.13 7.52
N PHE A 87 6.90 5.98 6.46
CA PHE A 87 6.96 6.80 5.26
C PHE A 87 5.64 7.55 5.04
N PRO A 88 5.22 8.43 5.97
CA PRO A 88 3.88 9.04 5.95
C PRO A 88 3.60 9.92 4.73
N ASN A 89 4.64 10.37 4.01
CA ASN A 89 4.49 11.14 2.77
C ASN A 89 4.33 10.27 1.52
N VAL A 90 4.56 8.95 1.64
CA VAL A 90 4.47 7.99 0.53
C VAL A 90 3.11 7.31 0.63
N GLN A 91 2.10 7.97 0.09
CA GLN A 91 0.70 7.55 0.16
C GLN A 91 0.31 6.84 -1.13
N LEU A 92 -0.19 5.61 -1.04
CA LEU A 92 -0.73 4.82 -2.16
C LEU A 92 -2.26 4.74 -2.05
N ASP A 93 -2.96 4.66 -3.18
CA ASP A 93 -4.42 4.46 -3.20
C ASP A 93 -4.75 2.97 -3.02
N MET A 94 -4.01 2.13 -3.75
CA MET A 94 -4.16 0.68 -3.76
C MET A 94 -2.77 0.05 -3.63
N PRO A 95 -2.29 -0.24 -2.42
CA PRO A 95 -0.96 -0.80 -2.19
C PRO A 95 -0.93 -2.29 -2.52
N TYR A 96 -1.38 -2.65 -3.71
CA TYR A 96 -1.45 -4.02 -4.20
C TYR A 96 -0.14 -4.37 -4.90
N PRO A 97 0.59 -5.41 -4.44
CA PRO A 97 1.80 -5.85 -5.12
C PRO A 97 1.48 -6.26 -6.55
N ASP A 98 2.18 -5.63 -7.49
CA ASP A 98 2.20 -5.99 -8.91
C ASP A 98 3.51 -6.74 -9.23
N SER A 99 3.61 -7.27 -10.44
CA SER A 99 4.77 -8.02 -10.90
C SER A 99 5.86 -7.14 -11.50
N LEU A 100 7.10 -7.62 -11.48
CA LEU A 100 8.20 -7.01 -12.23
C LEU A 100 7.93 -6.97 -13.74
N GLU A 101 7.14 -7.91 -14.28
CA GLU A 101 6.71 -7.87 -15.69
C GLU A 101 5.83 -6.64 -15.96
N SER A 102 4.85 -6.38 -15.10
CA SER A 102 3.99 -5.19 -15.19
C SER A 102 4.81 -3.91 -15.09
N LEU A 103 5.77 -3.84 -14.15
CA LEU A 103 6.67 -2.70 -14.03
C LEU A 103 7.53 -2.50 -15.29
N LYS A 104 8.09 -3.57 -15.86
CA LYS A 104 8.88 -3.48 -17.12
C LYS A 104 8.02 -3.06 -18.31
N LYS A 105 6.77 -3.50 -18.36
CA LYS A 105 5.84 -3.23 -19.46
C LYS A 105 5.26 -1.82 -19.41
N TRP A 106 4.83 -1.39 -18.23
CA TRP A 106 4.07 -0.15 -18.04
C TRP A 106 4.86 0.97 -17.37
N GLY A 107 6.01 0.67 -16.76
CA GLY A 107 6.88 1.63 -16.12
C GLY A 107 6.16 2.44 -15.04
N LYS A 108 6.21 3.76 -15.18
CA LYS A 108 5.68 4.76 -14.23
C LYS A 108 4.16 4.94 -14.31
N HIS A 109 3.43 4.01 -14.93
CA HIS A 109 1.98 4.05 -15.03
C HIS A 109 1.34 3.97 -13.63
N SER A 110 0.29 4.76 -13.37
CA SER A 110 -0.37 4.87 -12.06
C SER A 110 -1.04 3.58 -11.57
N GLY A 111 -1.22 2.61 -12.47
CA GLY A 111 -1.70 1.26 -12.12
C GLY A 111 -0.64 0.36 -11.48
N VAL A 112 0.66 0.66 -11.64
CA VAL A 112 1.76 -0.09 -11.03
C VAL A 112 2.25 0.74 -9.83
N GLN A 113 1.67 0.51 -8.66
CA GLN A 113 1.95 1.32 -7.45
C GLN A 113 2.98 0.71 -6.51
N LEU A 114 3.03 -0.62 -6.44
CA LEU A 114 3.90 -1.37 -5.55
C LEU A 114 4.46 -2.57 -6.32
N VAL A 115 5.79 -2.72 -6.34
CA VAL A 115 6.44 -3.97 -6.76
C VAL A 115 7.50 -4.32 -5.73
N VAL A 116 7.55 -5.60 -5.36
CA VAL A 116 8.60 -6.14 -4.49
C VAL A 116 9.30 -7.25 -5.27
N ASP A 117 10.54 -7.00 -5.68
CA ASP A 117 11.34 -7.91 -6.51
C ASP A 117 12.83 -7.55 -6.40
N ASP A 118 13.71 -8.43 -6.86
CA ASP A 118 15.17 -8.20 -6.96
C ASP A 118 15.45 -7.36 -8.22
N LEU A 119 15.41 -6.04 -8.07
CA LEU A 119 15.50 -5.06 -9.15
C LEU A 119 16.94 -4.83 -9.61
N ASP A 120 17.93 -5.03 -8.75
CA ASP A 120 19.34 -4.86 -9.09
C ASP A 120 20.17 -6.16 -9.20
N LEU A 121 19.49 -7.31 -9.05
CA LEU A 121 20.01 -8.66 -9.26
C LEU A 121 21.10 -9.06 -8.25
N ASP A 122 21.04 -8.52 -7.02
CA ASP A 122 21.94 -8.86 -5.92
C ASP A 122 21.42 -10.01 -5.03
N GLY A 123 20.22 -10.51 -5.32
CA GLY A 123 19.56 -11.63 -4.63
C GLY A 123 18.68 -11.20 -3.45
N ILE A 124 18.60 -9.90 -3.17
CA ILE A 124 17.75 -9.32 -2.12
C ILE A 124 16.64 -8.51 -2.81
N SER A 125 15.40 -8.61 -2.31
CA SER A 125 14.29 -7.86 -2.91
C SER A 125 14.35 -6.38 -2.51
N GLU A 126 14.00 -5.49 -3.43
CA GLU A 126 13.71 -4.09 -3.15
C GLU A 126 12.22 -3.78 -3.27
N ILE A 127 11.83 -2.60 -2.79
CA ILE A 127 10.46 -2.10 -2.86
C ILE A 127 10.40 -0.93 -3.83
N TYR A 128 9.77 -1.12 -4.98
CA TYR A 128 9.36 -0.04 -5.86
C TYR A 128 8.03 0.56 -5.39
N LEU A 129 7.97 1.89 -5.34
CA LEU A 129 6.77 2.65 -4.99
C LEU A 129 6.51 3.75 -6.02
N ASN A 130 5.29 3.77 -6.56
CA ASN A 130 4.76 4.87 -7.35
C ASN A 130 3.62 5.55 -6.57
N PHE A 131 3.96 6.66 -5.95
CA PHE A 131 3.04 7.49 -5.16
C PHE A 131 2.72 8.80 -5.88
N ASP A 132 2.71 8.78 -7.22
CA ASP A 132 2.37 9.93 -8.05
C ASP A 132 0.85 10.18 -8.07
N ASN A 133 0.36 10.65 -6.93
CA ASN A 133 -1.01 11.07 -6.71
C ASN A 133 -1.04 12.39 -5.91
N PRO A 134 -2.22 13.01 -5.72
CA PRO A 134 -2.35 14.28 -5.02
C PRO A 134 -1.96 14.26 -3.54
N PHE A 135 -1.94 13.09 -2.89
CA PHE A 135 -1.69 12.93 -1.46
C PHE A 135 -0.26 12.47 -1.14
N GLY A 136 0.42 11.84 -2.10
CA GLY A 136 1.84 11.50 -2.01
C GLY A 136 2.74 12.72 -2.23
N ALA A 137 3.82 12.82 -1.46
CA ALA A 137 4.78 13.93 -1.56
C ALA A 137 6.22 13.45 -1.32
N ILE A 138 7.17 14.06 -2.03
CA ILE A 138 8.60 13.88 -1.75
C ILE A 138 8.92 14.68 -0.48
N SER A 139 9.38 14.00 0.57
CA SER A 139 9.73 14.67 1.82
C SER A 139 10.86 15.69 1.62
N ALA A 140 10.94 16.70 2.49
CA ALA A 140 12.05 17.65 2.46
C ALA A 140 13.41 16.97 2.67
N GLU A 141 13.45 15.87 3.44
CA GLU A 141 14.65 15.07 3.65
C GLU A 141 15.08 14.35 2.36
N TRP A 142 14.13 13.74 1.66
CA TRP A 142 14.39 13.03 0.40
C TRP A 142 14.85 13.99 -0.69
N ASN A 143 14.23 15.17 -0.78
CA ASN A 143 14.67 16.24 -1.67
C ASN A 143 16.13 16.66 -1.39
N LYS A 144 16.51 16.81 -0.11
CA LYS A 144 17.91 17.11 0.28
C LYS A 144 18.88 15.99 -0.09
N LYS A 145 18.41 14.75 -0.14
CA LYS A 145 19.15 13.56 -0.59
C LYS A 145 19.14 13.38 -2.11
N GLY A 146 18.50 14.30 -2.85
CA GLY A 146 18.51 14.32 -4.31
C GLY A 146 17.40 13.51 -4.99
N ILE A 147 16.42 13.00 -4.25
CA ILE A 147 15.22 12.35 -4.80
C ILE A 147 14.33 13.41 -5.43
N LYS A 148 13.97 13.23 -6.71
CA LYS A 148 13.26 14.24 -7.50
C LYS A 148 11.93 13.75 -8.06
N SER A 149 11.63 12.47 -7.94
CA SER A 149 10.41 11.87 -8.47
C SER A 149 9.59 11.18 -7.38
N LYS A 150 8.33 10.89 -7.71
CA LYS A 150 7.42 10.08 -6.88
C LYS A 150 7.43 8.60 -7.28
N TYR A 151 8.47 8.17 -7.98
CA TYR A 151 8.72 6.79 -8.36
C TYR A 151 10.06 6.40 -7.75
N VAL A 152 10.05 5.64 -6.66
CA VAL A 152 11.26 5.37 -5.89
C VAL A 152 11.47 3.89 -5.71
N VAL A 153 12.73 3.52 -5.49
CA VAL A 153 13.12 2.20 -4.99
C VAL A 153 13.68 2.37 -3.58
N ILE A 154 13.17 1.57 -2.65
CA ILE A 154 13.67 1.42 -1.28
C ILE A 154 14.47 0.12 -1.21
N ASP A 155 15.67 0.21 -0.68
CA ASP A 155 16.71 -0.83 -0.71
C ASP A 155 17.50 -0.76 0.61
N PHE A 156 18.03 -1.90 1.08
CA PHE A 156 18.90 -1.95 2.25
C PHE A 156 20.23 -2.59 1.91
N LYS A 157 21.28 -1.76 1.88
CA LYS A 157 22.64 -2.24 1.65
C LYS A 157 23.46 -2.11 2.92
N ASN A 158 23.93 -3.24 3.45
CA ASN A 158 24.70 -3.33 4.70
C ASN A 158 23.97 -2.65 5.89
N GLY A 159 22.67 -2.95 6.04
CA GLY A 159 21.82 -2.39 7.11
C GLY A 159 21.50 -0.89 6.96
N LYS A 160 21.84 -0.27 5.83
CA LYS A 160 21.55 1.15 5.57
C LYS A 160 20.41 1.28 4.57
N LEU A 161 19.40 2.06 4.95
CA LEU A 161 18.32 2.48 4.07
C LEU A 161 18.87 3.32 2.91
N ILE A 162 18.70 2.81 1.70
CA ILE A 162 18.97 3.48 0.44
C ILE A 162 17.63 3.77 -0.22
N ILE A 163 17.46 4.99 -0.70
CA ILE A 163 16.29 5.41 -1.48
C ILE A 163 16.83 6.07 -2.72
N LYS A 164 16.31 5.70 -3.90
CA LYS A 164 16.73 6.21 -5.21
C LYS A 164 15.51 6.44 -6.10
N ASP A 165 15.60 7.42 -7.00
CA ASP A 165 14.61 7.58 -8.07
C ASP A 165 14.64 6.34 -8.98
N TYR A 166 13.47 5.84 -9.36
CA TYR A 166 13.32 4.80 -10.37
C TYR A 166 13.48 5.41 -11.77
N ASN A 167 14.47 4.92 -12.52
CA ASN A 167 14.84 5.42 -13.85
C ASN A 167 14.59 4.39 -14.95
#